data_AF-A0A1H3JUS8-F1
#
_entry.id   AF-A0A1H3JUS8-F1
#
_cell.length_a   1.000
_cell.length_b   1.000
_cell.length_c   1.000
_cell.angle_alpha   90.00
_cell.angle_beta   90.00
_cell.angle_gamma   90.00
#
_symmetry.space_group_name_H-M   'P 1'
#
loop_
_entity.id
_entity.type
_entity.pdbx_description
1 polymer ?
#
loop_
_entity_poly.entity_id
_entity_poly.type
_entity_poly.pdbx_seq_one_letter_code
_entity_poly.pdbx_strand_id
1 'polypeptide(L)' 'MRLSNRSTFVVLESALIIGGFTVAAQVSPPDAASQIRGTLLILVLTLPLSYWFAYRRT' A
#
# COMPACT_ATOMS: atom_id res chain seq x y z
N MET A 1 -11.13 -14.75 15.67
CA MET A 1 -11.87 -13.47 15.58
C MET A 1 -12.02 -13.09 14.12
N ARG A 2 -13.23 -12.83 13.63
CA ARG A 2 -13.44 -12.31 12.27
C ARG A 2 -13.20 -10.80 12.33
N LEU A 3 -12.14 -10.32 11.69
CA LEU A 3 -11.84 -8.88 11.61
C LEU A 3 -12.97 -8.17 10.85
N SER A 4 -13.33 -6.96 11.31
CA SER A 4 -14.23 -6.10 10.55
C SER A 4 -13.57 -5.64 9.25
N ASN A 5 -14.34 -5.37 8.20
CA ASN A 5 -13.81 -4.92 6.91
C ASN A 5 -12.91 -3.68 7.06
N ARG A 6 -13.27 -2.76 7.97
CA ARG A 6 -12.43 -1.60 8.31
C ARG A 6 -11.07 -2.02 8.88
N SER A 7 -11.04 -2.99 9.79
CA SER A 7 -9.79 -3.47 10.39
C SER A 7 -8.94 -4.21 9.35
N THR A 8 -9.57 -5.06 8.52
CA THR A 8 -8.92 -5.74 7.41
C THR A 8 -8.31 -4.75 6.40
N PHE A 9 -9.05 -3.68 6.07
CA PHE A 9 -8.57 -2.61 5.21
C PHE A 9 -7.30 -1.96 5.77
N VAL A 10 -7.33 -1.50 7.03
CA VAL A 10 -6.17 -0.83 7.66
C VAL A 10 -4.94 -1.73 7.72
N VAL A 11 -5.13 -3.01 8.06
CA VAL A 11 -4.03 -3.99 8.10
C VAL A 11 -3.42 -4.21 6.72
N LEU A 12 -4.25 -4.39 5.70
CA LEU A 12 -3.79 -4.57 4.32
C LEU A 12 -3.10 -3.32 3.79
N GLU A 13 -3.69 -2.15 4.01
CA GLU A 13 -3.14 -0.87 3.56
C GLU A 13 -1.77 -0.62 4.18
N SER A 14 -1.66 -0.80 5.50
CA SER A 14 -0.39 -0.65 6.22
C SER A 14 0.67 -1.63 5.69
N ALA A 15 0.31 -2.90 5.53
CA ALA A 15 1.25 -3.92 5.04
C ALA A 15 1.71 -3.65 3.60
N LEU A 16 0.80 -3.24 2.71
CA LEU A 16 1.12 -2.91 1.32
C LEU A 16 1.97 -1.65 1.22
N ILE A 17 1.70 -0.62 2.02
CA ILE A 17 2.50 0.61 2.04
C ILE A 17 3.91 0.31 2.53
N ILE A 18 4.05 -0.40 3.66
CA ILE A 18 5.37 -0.79 4.20
C ILE A 18 6.12 -1.65 3.19
N GLY A 19 5.47 -2.65 2.60
CA GLY A 19 6.07 -3.50 1.57
C GLY A 19 6.51 -2.70 0.35
N GLY A 20 5.67 -1.80 -0.15
CA GLY A 20 5.96 -0.92 -1.28
C GLY A 20 7.18 -0.03 -1.02
N PHE A 21 7.25 0.62 0.15
CA PHE A 21 8.41 1.44 0.51
C PHE A 21 9.68 0.61 0.74
N THR A 22 9.55 -0.59 1.31
CA THR A 22 10.70 -1.51 1.50
C THR A 22 11.32 -1.87 0.15
N VAL A 23 10.50 -2.23 -0.83
CA VAL A 23 10.97 -2.54 -2.20
C VAL A 23 11.53 -1.28 -2.86
N ALA A 24 10.81 -0.16 -2.79
CA ALA A 24 11.26 1.09 -3.39
C ALA A 24 12.61 1.54 -2.86
N ALA A 25 12.88 1.38 -1.56
CA ALA A 25 14.16 1.70 -0.94
C ALA A 25 15.33 0.86 -1.49
N GLN A 26 15.06 -0.35 -1.98
CA GLN A 26 16.09 -1.24 -2.52
C GLN A 26 16.35 -1.02 -4.03
N VAL A 27 15.33 -0.61 -4.79
CA VAL A 27 15.41 -0.56 -6.26
C VAL A 27 15.41 0.84 -6.85
N SER A 28 15.00 1.86 -6.09
CA SER A 28 14.86 3.22 -6.61
C SER A 28 16.15 4.02 -6.42
N PRO A 29 16.53 4.89 -7.39
CA PRO A 29 17.63 5.82 -7.19
C PRO A 29 17.30 6.82 -6.06
N PRO A 30 18.33 7.36 -5.35
CA PRO A 30 18.13 8.24 -4.21
C PRO A 30 17.71 9.68 -4.58
N ASP A 31 17.19 9.92 -5.78
CA ASP A 31 16.78 11.25 -6.24
C ASP A 31 15.33 11.60 -5.87
N ALA A 32 15.06 12.90 -5.68
CA ALA A 32 13.75 13.39 -5.24
C ALA A 32 12.62 13.06 -6.23
N ALA A 33 12.88 13.09 -7.54
CA ALA A 33 11.84 12.82 -8.53
C ALA A 33 11.42 11.35 -8.50
N SER A 34 12.36 10.43 -8.32
CA SER A 34 12.10 9.00 -8.15
C SER A 34 11.36 8.71 -6.85
N GLN A 35 11.71 9.37 -5.73
CA GLN A 35 10.98 9.23 -4.47
C GLN A 35 9.53 9.73 -4.55
N ILE A 36 9.30 10.89 -5.18
CA ILE A 36 7.96 11.43 -5.36
C ILE A 36 7.12 10.49 -6.24
N ARG A 37 7.64 10.07 -7.40
CA ARG A 37 6.93 9.15 -8.30
C ARG A 37 6.65 7.80 -7.63
N GLY A 38 7.63 7.24 -6.92
CA GLY A 38 7.49 5.98 -6.20
C GLY A 38 6.44 6.06 -5.10
N THR A 39 6.47 7.12 -4.30
CA THR A 39 5.48 7.37 -3.24
C THR A 39 4.06 7.49 -3.82
N LEU A 40 3.90 8.29 -4.88
CA LEU A 40 2.59 8.43 -5.54
C LEU A 40 2.10 7.08 -6.08
N LEU A 41 2.96 6.31 -6.73
CA LEU A 41 2.62 4.98 -7.24
C LEU A 41 2.19 4.03 -6.12
N ILE A 42 2.95 3.98 -5.02
CA ILE A 42 2.62 3.14 -3.87
C ILE A 42 1.23 3.52 -3.37
N LEU A 43 0.98 4.79 -3.04
CA LEU A 43 -0.31 5.22 -2.48
C LEU A 43 -1.48 5.00 -3.47
N VAL A 44 -1.29 5.32 -4.75
CA VAL A 44 -2.33 5.14 -5.78
C VAL A 44 -2.68 3.66 -5.98
N LEU A 45 -1.75 2.74 -5.76
CA LEU A 45 -1.98 1.30 -5.89
C LEU A 45 -2.49 0.67 -4.60
N THR A 46 -1.94 1.04 -3.44
CA THR A 46 -2.28 0.40 -2.16
C THR A 46 -3.70 0.71 -1.73
N LEU A 47 -4.21 1.93 -1.94
CA LEU A 47 -5.59 2.33 -1.62
C LEU A 47 -6.64 1.45 -2.31
N PRO A 48 -6.70 1.37 -3.66
CA PRO A 48 -7.71 0.56 -4.34
C PRO A 48 -7.53 -0.94 -4.08
N LEU A 49 -6.29 -1.43 -3.97
CA LEU A 49 -6.04 -2.84 -3.66
C LEU A 49 -6.55 -3.20 -2.25
N SER A 50 -6.24 -2.39 -1.25
CA SER A 50 -6.68 -2.61 0.14
C SER A 50 -8.20 -2.55 0.23
N TYR A 51 -8.82 -1.58 -0.45
CA TYR A 51 -10.27 -1.44 -0.51
C TYR A 51 -10.92 -2.66 -1.15
N TRP A 52 -10.39 -3.09 -2.29
CA TRP A 52 -10.89 -4.25 -3.01
C TRP A 52 -10.86 -5.52 -2.16
N PHE A 53 -9.73 -5.82 -1.52
CA PHE A 53 -9.60 -7.03 -0.70
C PHE A 53 -10.44 -6.99 0.57
N ALA A 54 -10.58 -5.82 1.20
CA ALA A 54 -11.35 -5.68 2.42
C ALA A 54 -12.86 -5.66 2.21
N TYR A 55 -13.35 -5.09 1.10
CA TYR A 55 -14.78 -4.84 0.89
C TYR A 55 -15.42 -5.68 -0.21
N ARG A 56 -14.67 -6.19 -1.20
CA ARG A 56 -15.26 -7.04 -2.26
C ARG A 56 -15.52 -8.49 -1.84
N ARG A 57 -14.97 -8.92 -0.70
CA ARG A 57 -15.17 -10.27 -0.13
C ARG A 57 -16.36 -10.39 0.83
N THR A 58 -17.17 -9.33 0.99
CA THR A 58 -18.39 -9.34 1.82
C THR A 58 -19.60 -9.17 0.92
#